data_AF-A0A2P8G2F8-F1
#
_entry.id   AF-A0A2P8G2F8-F1
#
_cell.length_a   1.000
_cell.length_b   1.000
_cell.length_c   1.000
_cell.angle_alpha   90.00
_cell.angle_beta   90.00
_cell.angle_gamma   90.00
#
_symmetry.space_group_name_H-M   'P 1'
#
loop_
_entity.id
_entity.type
_entity.pdbx_description
1 polymer ?
#
loop_
_entity_poly.entity_id
_entity_poly.type
_entity_poly.pdbx_seq_one_letter_code
_entity_poly.pdbx_strand_id
1 'polypeptide(L)'
;MLLYYPDEILLAIPHNTEYYEGWINHETEYLTVKRHKEHYKLPETPLSAHDLAVGDIVNVVYENGTYFFDGVVEESGYSAVRLNIAQKQNRKEVYDMISSLHGEINVLFGPDYLRINIPPHVDYGPLKEYFLAEDRKRNIYFWETCIRKKHLFDLKAINKFSFWDLIEESYKQSHGDKHQQVVILTDLLRQFSPEIIIEFEKIFRELIIEADTYKVMAALKIIDGVVSDDSYLYFRCWLISRGRRLFNEVVENPDYLANYDISIANDIDHEALMYVATDAYKQKTGIGKENESFPRSIAYAAGLDYDYGAPSTKGADWTEEELPMLLPRLWQHYNGPSI
;
A
#
# COMPACT_ATOMS: atom_id res chain seq x y z
N MET A 1 7.71 35.52 18.72
CA MET A 1 8.73 34.65 19.34
C MET A 1 9.46 33.99 18.18
N LEU A 2 10.76 34.25 17.99
CA LEU A 2 11.52 33.59 16.92
C LEU A 2 11.58 32.10 17.25
N LEU A 3 11.10 31.25 16.35
CA LEU A 3 11.24 29.80 16.47
C LEU A 3 12.75 29.49 16.50
N TYR A 4 13.22 28.94 17.62
CA TYR A 4 14.62 28.57 17.79
C TYR A 4 14.84 27.20 17.17
N TYR A 5 15.57 27.16 16.06
CA TYR A 5 15.97 25.92 15.38
C TYR A 5 17.46 25.67 15.65
N PRO A 6 17.83 24.76 16.58
CA PRO A 6 19.22 24.37 16.78
C PRO A 6 19.86 23.84 15.50
N ASP A 7 21.18 24.00 15.35
CA ASP A 7 21.93 23.51 14.19
C ASP A 7 21.91 21.98 14.06
N GLU A 8 21.81 21.27 15.18
CA GLU A 8 21.75 19.82 15.25
C GLU A 8 20.81 19.43 16.39
N ILE A 9 19.97 18.41 16.15
CA ILE A 9 19.02 17.88 17.12
C ILE A 9 19.03 16.35 17.08
N LEU A 10 18.59 15.73 18.17
CA LEU A 10 18.18 14.33 18.16
C LEU A 10 16.68 14.28 17.82
N LEU A 11 16.36 13.82 16.62
CA LEU A 11 15.00 13.68 16.11
C LEU A 11 14.43 12.33 16.54
N ALA A 12 13.32 12.37 17.25
CA ALA A 12 12.47 11.22 17.55
C ALA A 12 11.52 10.96 16.37
N ILE A 13 11.55 9.74 15.83
CA ILE A 13 10.71 9.28 14.73
C ILE A 13 9.85 8.12 15.26
N PRO A 14 8.62 8.42 15.70
CA PRO A 14 7.68 7.38 16.07
C PRO A 14 7.37 6.49 14.88
N HIS A 15 7.29 5.18 15.11
CA HIS A 15 6.91 4.22 14.09
C HIS A 15 6.17 3.05 14.72
N ASN A 16 5.34 2.41 13.91
CA ASN A 16 4.58 1.24 14.31
C ASN A 16 5.44 0.01 14.04
N THR A 17 5.65 -0.83 15.05
CA THR A 17 6.12 -2.19 14.81
C THR A 17 4.92 -3.10 14.63
N GLU A 18 4.83 -3.78 13.47
CA GLU A 18 3.85 -4.84 13.28
C GLU A 18 4.24 -6.02 14.18
N TYR A 19 3.60 -6.13 15.34
CA TYR A 19 3.66 -7.35 16.14
C TYR A 19 2.48 -8.25 15.76
N TYR A 20 2.75 -9.55 15.58
CA TYR A 20 1.72 -10.58 15.51
C TYR A 20 0.77 -10.42 16.73
N GLU A 21 -0.54 -10.56 16.52
CA GLU A 21 -1.63 -10.41 17.51
C GLU A 21 -2.29 -9.02 17.65
N GLY A 22 -2.14 -8.10 16.69
CA GLY A 22 -3.03 -6.93 16.58
C GLY A 22 -2.73 -5.79 17.55
N TRP A 23 -1.59 -5.82 18.25
CA TRP A 23 -1.09 -4.70 19.03
C TRP A 23 -0.12 -3.85 18.19
N ILE A 24 -0.39 -2.55 18.07
CA ILE A 24 0.58 -1.60 17.53
C ILE A 24 1.48 -1.19 18.70
N ASN A 25 2.73 -1.64 18.67
CA ASN A 25 3.75 -1.08 19.55
C ASN A 25 4.27 0.21 18.90
N HIS A 26 4.23 1.30 19.65
CA HIS A 26 4.86 2.56 19.26
C HIS A 26 6.31 2.53 19.72
N GLU A 27 7.19 2.16 18.82
CA GLU A 27 8.63 2.35 19.03
C GLU A 27 9.05 3.72 18.49
N THR A 28 10.17 4.23 18.98
CA THR A 28 10.73 5.48 18.52
C THR A 28 12.15 5.24 18.07
N GLU A 29 12.41 5.50 16.80
CA GLU A 29 13.76 5.55 16.25
C GLU A 29 14.31 6.96 16.44
N TYR A 30 15.62 7.08 16.72
CA TYR A 30 16.25 8.37 16.94
C TYR A 30 17.37 8.59 15.94
N LEU A 31 17.35 9.72 15.24
CA LEU A 31 18.41 10.13 14.31
C LEU A 31 18.96 11.50 14.71
N THR A 32 20.27 11.66 14.66
CA THR A 32 20.89 12.99 14.77
C THR A 32 20.76 13.69 13.42
N VAL A 33 20.02 14.79 13.36
CA VAL A 33 19.73 15.51 12.10
C VAL A 33 20.25 16.93 12.15
N LYS A 34 20.66 17.46 11.00
CA LYS A 34 21.21 18.81 10.87
C LYS A 34 20.20 19.76 10.28
N ARG A 35 20.22 21.00 10.77
CA ARG A 35 19.35 22.07 10.32
C ARG A 35 19.53 22.35 8.83
N HIS A 36 18.41 22.51 8.15
CA HIS A 36 18.30 22.94 6.76
C HIS A 36 17.24 24.04 6.68
N LYS A 37 17.68 25.31 6.74
CA LYS A 37 16.79 26.48 6.87
C LYS A 37 15.92 26.36 8.14
N GLU A 38 14.60 26.37 8.01
CA GLU A 38 13.62 26.24 9.11
C GLU A 38 13.18 24.77 9.33
N HIS A 39 13.90 23.83 8.73
CA HIS A 39 13.62 22.39 8.78
C HIS A 39 14.89 21.59 9.09
N TYR A 40 14.82 20.27 9.01
CA TYR A 40 15.96 19.37 9.23
C TYR A 40 16.13 18.41 8.08
N LYS A 41 17.38 18.04 7.78
CA LYS A 41 17.70 17.08 6.72
C LYS A 41 18.08 15.73 7.32
N LEU A 42 17.46 14.66 6.85
CA LEU A 42 17.82 13.30 7.23
C LEU A 42 19.21 12.92 6.67
N PRO A 43 20.19 12.56 7.51
CA PRO A 43 21.52 12.18 7.03
C PRO A 43 21.57 10.75 6.49
N GLU A 44 20.62 9.91 6.91
CA GLU A 44 20.46 8.52 6.52
C GLU A 44 18.98 8.14 6.52
N THR A 45 18.64 7.04 5.85
CA THR A 45 17.29 6.47 5.90
C THR A 45 17.08 5.81 7.26
N PRO A 46 15.97 6.11 7.96
CA PRO A 46 15.56 5.37 9.14
C PRO A 46 15.52 3.86 8.87
N LEU A 47 15.82 3.09 9.89
CA LEU A 47 15.84 1.64 9.84
C LEU A 47 14.45 1.03 9.84
N SER A 48 13.59 1.57 10.69
CA SER A 48 12.29 0.97 11.01
C SER A 48 11.14 1.88 10.63
N ALA A 49 11.33 3.21 10.68
CA ALA A 49 10.33 4.13 10.18
C ALA A 49 10.17 4.01 8.66
N HIS A 50 8.92 3.97 8.20
CA HIS A 50 8.57 3.88 6.79
C HIS A 50 8.41 5.28 6.18
N ASP A 51 8.37 5.35 4.85
CA ASP A 51 8.12 6.57 4.05
C ASP A 51 9.15 7.69 4.17
N LEU A 52 10.28 7.40 4.79
CA LEU A 52 11.42 8.31 4.96
C LEU A 52 12.64 7.74 4.25
N ALA A 53 13.39 8.62 3.60
CA ALA A 53 14.61 8.31 2.89
C ALA A 53 15.72 9.29 3.23
N VAL A 54 16.96 8.83 3.05
CA VAL A 54 18.15 9.66 3.17
C VAL A 54 17.99 10.95 2.36
N GLY A 55 18.32 12.07 2.99
CA GLY A 55 18.31 13.39 2.38
C GLY A 55 16.97 14.11 2.39
N ASP A 56 15.87 13.50 2.82
CA ASP A 56 14.58 14.19 2.95
C ASP A 56 14.70 15.38 3.89
N ILE A 57 13.95 16.44 3.58
CA ILE A 57 13.77 17.60 4.44
C ILE A 57 12.48 17.39 5.22
N VAL A 58 12.57 17.42 6.54
CA VAL A 58 11.45 17.10 7.45
C VAL A 58 11.12 18.27 8.35
N ASN A 59 9.83 18.42 8.65
CA ASN A 59 9.37 19.31 9.68
C ASN A 59 9.51 18.63 11.05
N VAL A 60 9.65 19.45 12.09
CA VAL A 60 9.79 18.95 13.47
C VAL A 60 8.96 19.78 14.43
N VAL A 61 8.41 19.11 15.43
CA VAL A 61 7.70 19.75 16.55
C VAL A 61 8.52 19.51 17.82
N TYR A 62 8.74 20.56 18.62
CA TYR A 62 9.42 20.45 19.90
C TYR A 62 8.42 20.35 21.04
N GLU A 63 8.37 19.20 21.71
CA GLU A 63 7.47 18.95 22.83
C GLU A 63 8.22 18.29 23.99
N ASN A 64 8.02 18.80 25.21
CA ASN A 64 8.51 18.19 26.44
C ASN A 64 10.02 17.85 26.44
N GLY A 65 10.84 18.66 25.77
CA GLY A 65 12.29 18.43 25.72
C GLY A 65 12.78 17.64 24.50
N THR A 66 11.88 17.10 23.69
CA THR A 66 12.19 16.22 22.55
C THR A 66 11.72 16.85 21.24
N TYR A 67 12.51 16.67 20.18
CA TYR A 67 12.11 17.04 18.82
C TYR A 67 11.49 15.82 18.15
N PHE A 68 10.22 15.92 17.76
CA PHE A 68 9.49 14.86 17.07
C PHE A 68 9.37 15.16 15.58
N PHE A 69 9.44 14.11 14.77
CA PHE A 69 9.13 14.18 13.34
C PHE A 69 7.67 14.61 13.12
N ASP A 70 7.48 15.57 12.20
CA ASP A 70 6.19 16.16 11.88
C ASP A 70 6.00 16.30 10.36
N GLY A 71 6.33 15.25 9.61
CA GLY A 71 6.10 15.18 8.18
C GLY A 71 7.29 15.58 7.31
N VAL A 72 7.21 15.17 6.04
CA VAL A 72 8.19 15.49 5.00
C VAL A 72 7.80 16.79 4.31
N VAL A 73 8.74 17.72 4.22
CA VAL A 73 8.60 19.00 3.52
C VAL A 73 9.09 18.90 2.08
N GLU A 74 10.21 18.22 1.87
CA GLU A 74 10.80 18.00 0.55
C GLU A 74 11.41 16.59 0.49
N GLU A 75 10.98 15.80 -0.49
CA GLU A 75 11.53 14.48 -0.74
C GLU A 75 12.88 14.57 -1.45
N SER A 76 13.86 13.76 -1.04
CA SER A 76 15.17 13.68 -1.69
C SER A 76 15.14 12.96 -3.04
N GLY A 77 14.05 12.24 -3.32
CA GLY A 77 13.90 11.34 -4.46
C GLY A 77 14.55 9.95 -4.26
N TYR A 78 15.28 9.73 -3.17
CA TYR A 78 15.79 8.40 -2.86
C TYR A 78 14.66 7.46 -2.44
N SER A 79 14.69 6.23 -2.96
CA SER A 79 13.94 5.11 -2.37
C SER A 79 14.81 4.36 -1.37
N ALA A 80 14.19 3.64 -0.45
CA ALA A 80 14.82 2.77 0.49
C ALA A 80 14.16 1.39 0.52
N VAL A 81 15.01 0.37 0.54
CA VAL A 81 14.62 -1.04 0.67
C VAL A 81 15.41 -1.65 1.82
N ARG A 82 14.74 -2.45 2.64
CA ARG A 82 15.37 -3.26 3.69
C ARG A 82 15.41 -4.72 3.25
N LEU A 83 16.56 -5.36 3.37
CA LEU A 83 16.71 -6.81 3.17
C LEU A 83 17.04 -7.50 4.49
N ASN A 84 16.41 -8.62 4.79
CA ASN A 84 16.89 -9.61 5.76
C ASN A 84 17.42 -10.80 4.98
N ILE A 85 18.68 -11.17 5.21
CA ILE A 85 19.30 -12.30 4.52
C ILE A 85 19.10 -13.54 5.36
N ALA A 86 18.18 -14.40 4.94
CA ALA A 86 17.86 -15.64 5.64
C ALA A 86 19.09 -16.56 5.77
N GLN A 87 19.94 -16.57 4.75
CA GLN A 87 21.14 -17.40 4.66
C GLN A 87 22.40 -16.53 4.66
N LYS A 88 23.06 -16.37 5.82
CA LYS A 88 24.21 -15.46 5.99
C LYS A 88 25.34 -15.67 4.96
N GLN A 89 25.52 -16.87 4.44
CA GLN A 89 26.48 -17.18 3.37
C GLN A 89 26.20 -16.47 2.04
N ASN A 90 24.94 -16.11 1.76
CA ASN A 90 24.52 -15.41 0.54
C ASN A 90 24.78 -13.90 0.63
N ARG A 91 25.19 -13.37 1.81
CA ARG A 91 25.37 -11.92 2.03
C ARG A 91 26.33 -11.28 1.05
N LYS A 92 27.44 -11.97 0.74
CA LYS A 92 28.42 -11.47 -0.21
C LYS A 92 27.86 -11.45 -1.63
N GLU A 93 27.19 -12.51 -2.05
CA GLU A 93 26.60 -12.60 -3.39
C GLU A 93 25.53 -11.53 -3.62
N VAL A 94 24.62 -11.34 -2.66
CA VAL A 94 23.60 -10.28 -2.72
C VAL A 94 24.26 -8.90 -2.80
N TYR A 95 25.29 -8.66 -1.99
CA TYR A 95 26.02 -7.39 -2.00
C TYR A 95 26.75 -7.13 -3.33
N ASP A 96 27.48 -8.14 -3.83
CA ASP A 96 28.22 -8.05 -5.09
C ASP A 96 27.25 -7.81 -6.25
N MET A 97 26.08 -8.48 -6.24
CA MET A 97 25.01 -8.27 -7.21
C MET A 97 24.48 -6.82 -7.17
N ILE A 98 24.09 -6.30 -5.99
CA ILE A 98 23.60 -4.91 -5.86
C ILE A 98 24.65 -3.92 -6.36
N SER A 99 25.90 -4.11 -5.94
CA SER A 99 27.03 -3.27 -6.33
C SER A 99 27.29 -3.32 -7.84
N SER A 100 27.08 -4.49 -8.47
CA SER A 100 27.23 -4.68 -9.91
C SER A 100 26.08 -4.11 -10.74
N LEU A 101 24.86 -4.06 -10.17
CA LEU A 101 23.72 -3.48 -10.87
C LEU A 101 23.88 -1.98 -10.99
N HIS A 102 24.25 -1.28 -9.91
CA HIS A 102 24.56 0.15 -9.93
C HIS A 102 25.47 0.53 -8.74
N GLY A 103 26.75 0.82 -9.01
CA GLY A 103 27.77 1.12 -7.99
C GLY A 103 27.55 2.38 -7.14
N GLU A 104 26.46 3.11 -7.38
CA GLU A 104 26.04 4.28 -6.60
C GLU A 104 24.98 3.94 -5.53
N ILE A 105 24.46 2.70 -5.53
CA ILE A 105 23.53 2.22 -4.51
C ILE A 105 24.28 2.15 -3.17
N ASN A 106 23.74 2.84 -2.16
CA ASN A 106 24.34 2.83 -0.84
C ASN A 106 23.73 1.69 0.00
N VAL A 107 24.57 0.73 0.38
CA VAL A 107 24.19 -0.40 1.24
C VAL A 107 24.76 -0.19 2.64
N LEU A 108 23.89 -0.03 3.64
CA LEU A 108 24.26 0.04 5.05
C LEU A 108 24.01 -1.30 5.72
N PHE A 109 25.03 -1.80 6.42
CA PHE A 109 25.00 -3.10 7.09
C PHE A 109 24.54 -2.98 8.54
N GLY A 110 23.43 -3.63 8.87
CA GLY A 110 23.05 -3.97 10.24
C GLY A 110 23.47 -5.39 10.63
N PRO A 111 23.28 -5.78 11.91
CA PRO A 111 23.53 -7.16 12.36
C PRO A 111 22.63 -8.18 11.66
N ASP A 112 21.36 -7.83 11.42
CA ASP A 112 20.34 -8.74 10.87
C ASP A 112 19.72 -8.28 9.54
N TYR A 113 20.00 -7.05 9.10
CA TYR A 113 19.41 -6.46 7.90
C TYR A 113 20.44 -5.67 7.07
N LEU A 114 20.11 -5.45 5.80
CA LEU A 114 20.73 -4.46 4.92
C LEU A 114 19.73 -3.34 4.67
N ARG A 115 20.18 -2.09 4.73
CA ARG A 115 19.42 -0.95 4.18
C ARG A 115 20.03 -0.58 2.85
N ILE A 116 19.19 -0.43 1.83
CA ILE A 116 19.59 -0.13 0.46
C ILE A 116 18.93 1.19 0.09
N ASN A 117 19.74 2.23 -0.09
CA ASN A 117 19.27 3.51 -0.58
C ASN A 117 19.49 3.57 -2.10
N ILE A 118 18.40 3.76 -2.83
CA ILE A 118 18.36 3.75 -4.30
C ILE A 118 18.24 5.21 -4.76
N PRO A 119 19.30 5.79 -5.36
CA PRO A 119 19.25 7.16 -5.86
C PRO A 119 18.19 7.36 -6.95
N PRO A 120 17.59 8.56 -7.07
CA PRO A 120 16.46 8.84 -7.98
C PRO A 120 16.75 8.59 -9.46
N HIS A 121 18.01 8.50 -9.91
CA HIS A 121 18.35 8.20 -11.30
C HIS A 121 18.54 6.72 -11.59
N VAL A 122 18.62 5.86 -10.56
CA VAL A 122 18.83 4.41 -10.70
C VAL A 122 17.52 3.72 -11.08
N ASP A 123 17.53 2.89 -12.13
CA ASP A 123 16.37 2.09 -12.54
C ASP A 123 16.06 1.03 -11.45
N TYR A 124 14.91 1.18 -10.78
CA TYR A 124 14.50 0.26 -9.72
C TYR A 124 13.93 -1.06 -10.24
N GLY A 125 13.44 -1.11 -11.47
CA GLY A 125 12.79 -2.31 -12.03
C GLY A 125 13.65 -3.58 -11.92
N PRO A 126 14.88 -3.58 -12.45
CA PRO A 126 15.78 -4.74 -12.35
C PRO A 126 16.12 -5.16 -10.91
N LEU A 127 16.20 -4.20 -9.98
CA LEU A 127 16.43 -4.49 -8.56
C LEU A 127 15.22 -5.20 -7.94
N LYS A 128 14.00 -4.68 -8.17
CA LYS A 128 12.76 -5.28 -7.66
C LYS A 128 12.57 -6.69 -8.20
N GLU A 129 12.84 -6.91 -9.50
CA GLU A 129 12.77 -8.24 -10.11
C GLU A 129 13.75 -9.23 -9.46
N TYR A 130 14.99 -8.80 -9.21
CA TYR A 130 15.97 -9.61 -8.50
C TYR A 130 15.52 -9.93 -7.07
N PHE A 131 15.07 -8.93 -6.31
CA PHE A 131 14.64 -9.13 -4.92
C PHE A 131 13.46 -10.09 -4.84
N LEU A 132 12.48 -9.96 -5.72
CA LEU A 132 11.35 -10.90 -5.84
C LEU A 132 11.81 -12.32 -6.19
N ALA A 133 12.82 -12.47 -7.06
CA ALA A 133 13.35 -13.78 -7.43
C ALA A 133 14.08 -14.47 -6.25
N GLU A 134 14.85 -13.71 -5.48
CA GLU A 134 15.58 -14.23 -4.31
C GLU A 134 14.66 -14.49 -3.11
N ASP A 135 13.62 -13.68 -2.93
CA ASP A 135 12.58 -13.88 -1.92
C ASP A 135 11.80 -15.18 -2.17
N ARG A 136 11.43 -15.46 -3.43
CA ARG A 136 10.82 -16.75 -3.81
C ARG A 136 11.70 -17.96 -3.51
N LYS A 137 13.03 -17.80 -3.62
CA LYS A 137 14.01 -18.84 -3.25
C LYS A 137 14.24 -18.92 -1.74
N ARG A 138 13.66 -18.02 -0.94
CA ARG A 138 13.90 -17.85 0.50
C ARG A 138 15.36 -17.54 0.83
N ASN A 139 16.04 -16.86 -0.08
CA ASN A 139 17.42 -16.40 0.14
C ASN A 139 17.44 -15.07 0.90
N ILE A 140 16.45 -14.23 0.64
CA ILE A 140 16.21 -12.97 1.33
C ILE A 140 14.74 -12.88 1.74
N TYR A 141 14.44 -11.94 2.63
CA TYR A 141 13.14 -11.29 2.77
C TYR A 141 13.36 -9.81 2.55
N PHE A 142 12.50 -9.13 1.78
CA PHE A 142 12.66 -7.70 1.55
C PHE A 142 11.40 -6.90 1.84
N TRP A 143 11.62 -5.66 2.26
CA TRP A 143 10.59 -4.67 2.52
C TRP A 143 10.96 -3.39 1.79
N GLU A 144 10.03 -2.88 1.01
CA GLU A 144 10.09 -1.54 0.45
C GLU A 144 9.71 -0.55 1.55
N THR A 145 10.72 -0.02 2.26
CA THR A 145 10.48 0.85 3.43
C THR A 145 10.11 2.27 3.00
N CYS A 146 10.52 2.69 1.81
CA CYS A 146 10.12 3.96 1.20
C CYS A 146 10.33 3.89 -0.32
N ILE A 147 9.26 3.93 -1.13
CA ILE A 147 9.40 3.97 -2.60
C ILE A 147 8.92 5.31 -3.12
N ARG A 148 9.84 6.09 -3.68
CA ARG A 148 9.52 7.36 -4.31
C ARG A 148 8.90 7.14 -5.69
N LYS A 149 8.03 8.08 -6.07
CA LYS A 149 7.24 8.09 -7.30
C LYS A 149 8.04 7.71 -8.57
N LYS A 150 9.27 8.21 -8.72
CA LYS A 150 10.13 7.85 -9.86
C LYS A 150 10.34 6.34 -9.95
N HIS A 151 10.75 5.70 -8.85
CA HIS A 151 11.08 4.28 -8.83
C HIS A 151 9.83 3.39 -8.98
N LEU A 152 8.66 3.91 -8.62
CA LEU A 152 7.40 3.25 -8.95
C LEU A 152 7.17 3.17 -10.46
N PHE A 153 7.58 4.20 -11.23
CA PHE A 153 7.46 4.23 -12.70
C PHE A 153 8.56 3.49 -13.47
N ASP A 154 9.64 3.08 -12.80
CA ASP A 154 10.68 2.27 -13.41
C ASP A 154 10.22 0.83 -13.69
N LEU A 155 9.09 0.41 -13.11
CA LEU A 155 8.57 -0.94 -13.25
C LEU A 155 8.14 -1.21 -14.70
N LYS A 156 8.69 -2.28 -15.28
CA LYS A 156 8.35 -2.77 -16.64
C LYS A 156 7.19 -3.75 -16.65
N ALA A 157 6.82 -4.25 -15.48
CA ALA A 157 5.70 -5.13 -15.25
C ALA A 157 5.10 -4.80 -13.88
N ILE A 158 3.80 -5.01 -13.74
CA ILE A 158 3.10 -4.91 -12.47
C ILE A 158 2.74 -6.32 -11.99
N ASN A 159 2.75 -6.50 -10.68
CA ASN A 159 2.29 -7.70 -9.99
C ASN A 159 1.50 -7.27 -8.75
N LYS A 160 0.92 -8.23 -8.01
CA LYS A 160 0.11 -7.92 -6.81
C LYS A 160 0.83 -6.98 -5.83
N PHE A 161 2.15 -7.10 -5.62
CA PHE A 161 2.88 -6.18 -4.74
C PHE A 161 2.84 -4.74 -5.24
N SER A 162 3.22 -4.53 -6.52
CA SER A 162 3.26 -3.18 -7.10
C SER A 162 1.88 -2.57 -7.34
N PHE A 163 0.86 -3.42 -7.50
CA PHE A 163 -0.54 -3.01 -7.45
C PHE A 163 -0.90 -2.40 -6.09
N TRP A 164 -0.57 -3.09 -5.01
CA TRP A 164 -0.84 -2.59 -3.66
C TRP A 164 -0.07 -1.31 -3.36
N ASP A 165 1.18 -1.20 -3.81
CA ASP A 165 1.98 0.03 -3.67
C ASP A 165 1.25 1.24 -4.30
N LEU A 166 0.64 1.07 -5.49
CA LEU A 166 -0.13 2.14 -6.16
C LEU A 166 -1.41 2.50 -5.42
N ILE A 167 -2.14 1.50 -4.92
CA ILE A 167 -3.36 1.71 -4.13
C ILE A 167 -3.03 2.48 -2.85
N GLU A 168 -2.04 2.02 -2.09
CA GLU A 168 -1.66 2.60 -0.80
C GLU A 168 -1.08 4.02 -0.97
N GLU A 169 -0.29 4.25 -2.01
CA GLU A 169 0.20 5.59 -2.36
C GLU A 169 -0.94 6.54 -2.72
N SER A 170 -1.91 6.08 -3.52
CA SER A 170 -3.09 6.90 -3.86
C SER A 170 -3.98 7.19 -2.64
N TYR A 171 -4.13 6.22 -1.74
CA TYR A 171 -4.89 6.37 -0.49
C TYR A 171 -4.22 7.37 0.45
N LYS A 172 -2.90 7.30 0.57
CA LYS A 172 -2.10 8.21 1.39
C LYS A 172 -2.17 9.65 0.86
N GLN A 173 -1.95 9.86 -0.43
CA GLN A 173 -1.98 11.19 -1.05
C GLN A 173 -3.38 11.81 -1.07
N SER A 174 -4.44 10.99 -1.08
CA SER A 174 -5.83 11.46 -1.01
C SER A 174 -6.29 11.81 0.41
N HIS A 175 -5.47 11.51 1.44
CA HIS A 175 -5.86 11.65 2.84
C HIS A 175 -7.19 10.93 3.17
N GLY A 176 -7.45 9.82 2.49
CA GLY A 176 -8.66 9.02 2.65
C GLY A 176 -9.91 9.52 1.91
N ASP A 177 -9.82 10.58 1.11
CA ASP A 177 -10.93 11.03 0.26
C ASP A 177 -11.06 10.14 -0.99
N LYS A 178 -12.22 9.48 -1.16
CA LYS A 178 -12.44 8.50 -2.23
C LYS A 178 -12.38 9.10 -3.64
N HIS A 179 -12.87 10.34 -3.81
CA HIS A 179 -12.89 10.99 -5.12
C HIS A 179 -11.48 11.43 -5.52
N GLN A 180 -10.73 11.97 -4.55
CA GLN A 180 -9.34 12.36 -4.73
C GLN A 180 -8.44 11.14 -4.97
N GLN A 181 -8.71 10.00 -4.30
CA GLN A 181 -7.99 8.75 -4.51
C GLN A 181 -8.10 8.29 -5.97
N VAL A 182 -9.31 8.31 -6.54
CA VAL A 182 -9.55 7.97 -7.96
C VAL A 182 -8.73 8.86 -8.89
N VAL A 183 -8.77 10.19 -8.68
CA VAL A 183 -8.00 11.14 -9.50
C VAL A 183 -6.50 10.84 -9.42
N ILE A 184 -5.96 10.67 -8.22
CA ILE A 184 -4.54 10.39 -8.01
C ILE A 184 -4.14 9.06 -8.64
N LEU A 185 -4.91 8.00 -8.42
CA LEU A 185 -4.61 6.68 -8.95
C LEU A 185 -4.63 6.68 -10.49
N THR A 186 -5.61 7.34 -11.11
CA THR A 186 -5.65 7.53 -12.56
C THR A 186 -4.42 8.30 -13.06
N ASP A 187 -4.01 9.36 -12.36
CA ASP A 187 -2.82 10.15 -12.68
C ASP A 187 -1.51 9.38 -12.53
N LEU A 188 -1.42 8.48 -11.54
CA LEU A 188 -0.30 7.56 -11.39
C LEU A 188 -0.29 6.56 -12.56
N LEU A 189 -1.42 5.90 -12.82
CA LEU A 189 -1.52 4.87 -13.84
C LEU A 189 -1.19 5.38 -15.25
N ARG A 190 -1.63 6.58 -15.63
CA ARG A 190 -1.37 7.11 -16.99
C ARG A 190 0.11 7.35 -17.29
N GLN A 191 0.97 7.40 -16.27
CA GLN A 191 2.41 7.54 -16.47
C GLN A 191 3.04 6.23 -16.96
N PHE A 192 2.44 5.08 -16.65
CA PHE A 192 2.89 3.77 -17.12
C PHE A 192 2.54 3.49 -18.59
N SER A 193 3.10 2.41 -19.13
CA SER A 193 2.75 1.94 -20.47
C SER A 193 1.32 1.36 -20.50
N PRO A 194 0.65 1.35 -21.67
CA PRO A 194 -0.66 0.74 -21.81
C PRO A 194 -0.75 -0.70 -21.30
N GLU A 195 0.30 -1.49 -21.50
CA GLU A 195 0.40 -2.88 -21.05
C GLU A 195 0.34 -3.00 -19.53
N ILE A 196 1.04 -2.12 -18.81
CA ILE A 196 1.01 -2.10 -17.35
C ILE A 196 -0.37 -1.69 -16.83
N ILE A 197 -1.04 -0.73 -17.48
CA ILE A 197 -2.40 -0.31 -17.11
C ILE A 197 -3.39 -1.48 -17.30
N ILE A 198 -3.22 -2.28 -18.35
CA ILE A 198 -4.02 -3.50 -18.59
C ILE A 198 -3.77 -4.54 -17.51
N GLU A 199 -2.52 -4.78 -17.13
CA GLU A 199 -2.19 -5.73 -16.07
C GLU A 199 -2.68 -5.26 -14.69
N PHE A 200 -2.68 -3.95 -14.42
CA PHE A 200 -3.31 -3.38 -13.21
C PHE A 200 -4.80 -3.75 -13.14
N GLU A 201 -5.55 -3.58 -14.24
CA GLU A 201 -6.96 -3.97 -14.31
C GLU A 201 -7.14 -5.46 -14.03
N LYS A 202 -6.33 -6.32 -14.63
CA LYS A 202 -6.42 -7.77 -14.38
C LYS A 202 -6.24 -8.10 -12.90
N ILE A 203 -5.23 -7.53 -12.25
CA ILE A 203 -5.00 -7.74 -10.81
C ILE A 203 -6.17 -7.20 -9.99
N PHE A 204 -6.70 -6.02 -10.33
CA PHE A 204 -7.89 -5.48 -9.67
C PHE A 204 -9.07 -6.47 -9.73
N ARG A 205 -9.34 -7.02 -10.92
CA ARG A 205 -10.41 -8.01 -11.10
C ARG A 205 -10.18 -9.31 -10.34
N GLU A 206 -8.95 -9.82 -10.36
CA GLU A 206 -8.57 -10.99 -9.57
C GLU A 206 -8.90 -10.79 -8.09
N LEU A 207 -8.63 -9.60 -7.54
CA LEU A 207 -8.91 -9.27 -6.15
C LEU A 207 -10.40 -9.10 -5.86
N ILE A 208 -11.19 -8.54 -6.78
CA ILE A 208 -12.65 -8.48 -6.65
C ILE A 208 -13.26 -9.90 -6.58
N ILE A 209 -12.79 -10.81 -7.44
CA ILE A 209 -13.20 -12.22 -7.43
C ILE A 209 -12.67 -12.93 -6.17
N GLU A 210 -11.47 -12.59 -5.72
CA GLU A 210 -10.87 -13.13 -4.50
C GLU A 210 -11.69 -12.76 -3.25
N ALA A 211 -12.22 -11.54 -3.18
CA ALA A 211 -13.07 -11.11 -2.08
C ALA A 211 -14.52 -11.65 -2.16
N ASP A 212 -14.89 -12.35 -3.23
CA ASP A 212 -16.23 -12.90 -3.40
C ASP A 212 -16.49 -14.13 -2.51
N THR A 213 -16.90 -13.87 -1.27
CA THR A 213 -17.27 -14.91 -0.30
C THR A 213 -18.56 -14.55 0.43
N TYR A 214 -19.36 -15.55 0.76
CA TYR A 214 -20.57 -15.33 1.56
C TYR A 214 -20.26 -14.67 2.91
N LYS A 215 -19.09 -14.92 3.52
CA LYS A 215 -18.70 -14.25 4.77
C LYS A 215 -18.43 -12.75 4.60
N VAL A 216 -17.79 -12.33 3.52
CA VAL A 216 -17.59 -10.89 3.22
C VAL A 216 -18.94 -10.24 2.93
N MET A 217 -19.84 -10.95 2.23
CA MET A 217 -21.22 -10.50 2.01
C MET A 217 -22.01 -10.36 3.32
N ALA A 218 -21.85 -11.30 4.27
CA ALA A 218 -22.43 -11.21 5.61
C ALA A 218 -21.94 -9.96 6.36
N ALA A 219 -20.66 -9.60 6.21
CA ALA A 219 -20.13 -8.40 6.84
C ALA A 219 -20.80 -7.14 6.29
N LEU A 220 -20.96 -7.03 4.96
CA LEU A 220 -21.73 -5.94 4.36
C LEU A 220 -23.18 -5.91 4.88
N LYS A 221 -23.84 -7.08 4.98
CA LYS A 221 -25.19 -7.16 5.52
C LYS A 221 -25.30 -6.62 6.95
N ILE A 222 -24.31 -6.88 7.80
CA ILE A 222 -24.29 -6.36 9.18
C ILE A 222 -24.06 -4.85 9.20
N ILE A 223 -23.19 -4.33 8.33
CA ILE A 223 -22.81 -2.91 8.31
C ILE A 223 -23.91 -2.04 7.68
N ASP A 224 -24.42 -2.43 6.52
CA ASP A 224 -25.32 -1.61 5.68
C ASP A 224 -26.79 -2.05 5.77
N GLY A 225 -27.06 -3.26 6.29
CA GLY A 225 -28.41 -3.82 6.41
C GLY A 225 -29.01 -4.34 5.09
N VAL A 226 -28.48 -3.91 3.94
CA VAL A 226 -28.93 -4.31 2.60
C VAL A 226 -27.75 -4.83 1.77
N VAL A 227 -28.02 -5.86 0.96
CA VAL A 227 -27.05 -6.40 0.00
C VAL A 227 -27.74 -6.49 -1.35
N SER A 228 -27.17 -5.84 -2.36
CA SER A 228 -27.44 -6.05 -3.78
C SER A 228 -26.15 -6.45 -4.49
N ASP A 229 -26.25 -6.91 -5.74
CA ASP A 229 -25.08 -7.21 -6.56
C ASP A 229 -24.14 -5.98 -6.66
N ASP A 230 -24.72 -4.80 -6.86
CA ASP A 230 -23.98 -3.52 -6.94
C ASP A 230 -23.36 -3.14 -5.60
N SER A 231 -24.13 -3.14 -4.50
CA SER A 231 -23.59 -2.71 -3.19
C SER A 231 -22.48 -3.65 -2.72
N TYR A 232 -22.59 -4.94 -3.01
CA TYR A 232 -21.56 -5.91 -2.70
C TYR A 232 -20.31 -5.80 -3.58
N LEU A 233 -20.47 -5.49 -4.87
CA LEU A 233 -19.35 -5.19 -5.75
C LEU A 233 -18.60 -3.94 -5.29
N TYR A 234 -19.32 -2.87 -4.96
CA TYR A 234 -18.71 -1.61 -4.54
C TYR A 234 -18.04 -1.71 -3.17
N PHE A 235 -18.59 -2.53 -2.27
CA PHE A 235 -17.94 -2.85 -1.00
C PHE A 235 -16.59 -3.56 -1.20
N ARG A 236 -16.51 -4.52 -2.12
CA ARG A 236 -15.23 -5.17 -2.47
C ARG A 236 -14.24 -4.18 -3.09
N CYS A 237 -14.72 -3.21 -3.88
CA CYS A 237 -13.88 -2.11 -4.38
C CYS A 237 -13.34 -1.24 -3.24
N TRP A 238 -14.19 -0.93 -2.25
CA TRP A 238 -13.79 -0.22 -1.04
C TRP A 238 -12.71 -0.99 -0.27
N LEU A 239 -12.89 -2.29 -0.01
CA LEU A 239 -11.88 -3.12 0.67
C LEU A 239 -10.50 -3.04 -0.01
N ILE A 240 -10.48 -3.09 -1.35
CA ILE A 240 -9.25 -2.94 -2.14
C ILE A 240 -8.67 -1.54 -1.94
N SER A 241 -9.48 -0.48 -2.00
CA SER A 241 -9.00 0.91 -1.91
C SER A 241 -8.29 1.24 -0.60
N ARG A 242 -8.60 0.50 0.47
CA ARG A 242 -7.98 0.64 1.80
C ARG A 242 -6.58 0.03 1.90
N GLY A 243 -6.11 -0.67 0.87
CA GLY A 243 -4.79 -1.27 0.81
C GLY A 243 -4.76 -2.74 1.25
N ARG A 244 -3.58 -3.34 1.12
CA ARG A 244 -3.38 -4.79 1.16
C ARG A 244 -3.76 -5.41 2.49
N ARG A 245 -3.38 -4.75 3.58
CA ARG A 245 -3.54 -5.30 4.94
C ARG A 245 -5.01 -5.48 5.29
N LEU A 246 -5.81 -4.42 5.12
CA LEU A 246 -7.25 -4.49 5.40
C LEU A 246 -7.90 -5.53 4.51
N PHE A 247 -7.62 -5.51 3.20
CA PHE A 247 -8.17 -6.48 2.27
C PHE A 247 -7.90 -7.93 2.71
N ASN A 248 -6.63 -8.29 2.98
CA ASN A 248 -6.26 -9.66 3.35
C ASN A 248 -6.88 -10.11 4.67
N GLU A 249 -6.86 -9.27 5.70
CA GLU A 249 -7.45 -9.58 7.01
C GLU A 249 -8.97 -9.82 6.89
N VAL A 250 -9.66 -9.02 6.09
CA VAL A 250 -11.10 -9.14 5.88
C VAL A 250 -11.46 -10.35 5.04
N VAL A 251 -10.72 -10.63 3.96
CA VAL A 251 -10.98 -11.81 3.12
C VAL A 251 -10.80 -13.11 3.92
N GLU A 252 -9.81 -13.17 4.82
CA GLU A 252 -9.59 -14.32 5.70
C GLU A 252 -10.62 -14.38 6.84
N ASN A 253 -10.90 -13.24 7.48
CA ASN A 253 -11.80 -13.13 8.61
C ASN A 253 -12.58 -11.80 8.61
N PRO A 254 -13.79 -11.75 8.02
CA PRO A 254 -14.55 -10.50 7.93
C PRO A 254 -14.95 -9.88 9.28
N ASP A 255 -14.92 -10.66 10.38
CA ASP A 255 -15.16 -10.17 11.74
C ASP A 255 -14.09 -9.15 12.18
N TYR A 256 -12.95 -9.11 11.48
CA TYR A 256 -11.89 -8.11 11.63
C TYR A 256 -12.37 -6.66 11.43
N LEU A 257 -13.45 -6.45 10.65
CA LEU A 257 -14.03 -5.13 10.44
C LEU A 257 -14.56 -4.49 11.74
N ALA A 258 -14.80 -5.27 12.79
CA ALA A 258 -15.18 -4.75 14.11
C ALA A 258 -14.10 -3.88 14.78
N ASN A 259 -12.87 -3.90 14.26
CA ASN A 259 -11.78 -3.03 14.73
C ASN A 259 -11.81 -1.63 14.10
N TYR A 260 -12.69 -1.40 13.12
CA TYR A 260 -12.80 -0.13 12.40
C TYR A 260 -14.13 0.53 12.75
N ASP A 261 -14.08 1.82 13.05
CA ASP A 261 -15.29 2.64 13.15
C ASP A 261 -15.71 3.06 11.74
N ILE A 262 -16.56 2.23 11.13
CA ILE A 262 -17.08 2.45 9.79
C ILE A 262 -18.44 3.16 9.86
N SER A 263 -18.65 4.02 10.88
CA SER A 263 -19.92 4.71 11.14
C SER A 263 -20.66 5.18 9.89
N ILE A 264 -21.98 5.34 10.00
CA ILE A 264 -22.98 5.69 8.96
C ILE A 264 -22.58 6.90 8.06
N ALA A 265 -21.56 7.67 8.42
CA ALA A 265 -20.98 8.75 7.61
C ALA A 265 -19.90 8.30 6.60
N ASN A 266 -19.33 7.09 6.75
CA ASN A 266 -18.35 6.51 5.85
C ASN A 266 -19.06 5.69 4.79
N ASP A 267 -19.06 6.26 3.60
CA ASP A 267 -19.48 5.59 2.39
C ASP A 267 -18.53 4.40 2.11
N ILE A 268 -19.01 3.18 2.41
CA ILE A 268 -18.31 1.92 2.15
C ILE A 268 -18.48 1.44 0.71
N ASP A 269 -19.03 2.27 -0.17
CA ASP A 269 -18.97 2.08 -1.61
C ASP A 269 -17.68 2.66 -2.18
N HIS A 270 -17.18 2.04 -3.25
CA HIS A 270 -16.19 2.69 -4.09
C HIS A 270 -16.28 2.30 -5.56
N GLU A 271 -17.45 2.48 -6.17
CA GLU A 271 -17.69 2.15 -7.59
C GLU A 271 -16.64 2.77 -8.53
N ALA A 272 -16.33 4.06 -8.32
CA ALA A 272 -15.45 4.82 -9.21
C ALA A 272 -14.05 4.19 -9.39
N LEU A 273 -13.60 3.38 -8.42
CA LEU A 273 -12.33 2.69 -8.49
C LEU A 273 -12.26 1.70 -9.67
N MET A 274 -13.40 1.14 -10.09
CA MET A 274 -13.48 0.21 -11.22
C MET A 274 -13.10 0.82 -12.58
N TYR A 275 -13.05 2.16 -12.66
CA TYR A 275 -12.84 2.87 -13.91
C TYR A 275 -11.45 3.49 -14.04
N VAL A 276 -10.62 3.44 -12.98
CA VAL A 276 -9.31 4.12 -12.95
C VAL A 276 -8.37 3.66 -14.06
N ALA A 277 -8.36 2.36 -14.36
CA ALA A 277 -7.53 1.80 -15.42
C ALA A 277 -8.03 2.19 -16.81
N THR A 278 -9.35 2.16 -17.03
CA THR A 278 -9.98 2.61 -18.28
C THR A 278 -9.68 4.08 -18.55
N ASP A 279 -9.86 4.95 -17.54
CA ASP A 279 -9.61 6.38 -17.68
C ASP A 279 -8.13 6.69 -17.90
N ALA A 280 -7.24 6.02 -17.16
CA ALA A 280 -5.80 6.16 -17.36
C ALA A 280 -5.36 5.72 -18.76
N TYR A 281 -5.90 4.58 -19.24
CA TYR A 281 -5.62 4.05 -20.57
C TYR A 281 -6.10 5.00 -21.68
N LYS A 282 -7.32 5.53 -21.52
CA LYS A 282 -7.89 6.53 -22.44
C LYS A 282 -7.02 7.78 -22.53
N GLN A 283 -6.59 8.32 -21.38
CA GLN A 283 -5.70 9.48 -21.33
C GLN A 283 -4.32 9.18 -21.93
N LYS A 284 -3.77 7.98 -21.69
CA LYS A 284 -2.45 7.57 -22.19
C LYS A 284 -2.42 7.35 -23.70
N THR A 285 -3.48 6.74 -24.26
CA THR A 285 -3.53 6.34 -25.67
C THR A 285 -4.23 7.34 -26.58
N GLY A 286 -5.06 8.23 -26.01
CA GLY A 286 -5.90 9.15 -26.77
C GLY A 286 -7.11 8.50 -27.45
N ILE A 287 -7.38 7.22 -27.19
CA ILE A 287 -8.52 6.50 -27.80
C ILE A 287 -9.82 6.93 -27.11
N GLY A 288 -10.65 7.71 -27.80
CA GLY A 288 -11.82 8.37 -27.19
C GLY A 288 -13.00 7.46 -26.85
N LYS A 289 -13.11 6.28 -27.49
CA LYS A 289 -14.19 5.31 -27.28
C LYS A 289 -13.61 3.93 -26.93
N GLU A 290 -14.19 3.30 -25.92
CA GLU A 290 -13.81 1.96 -25.49
C GLU A 290 -14.00 0.94 -26.62
N ASN A 291 -13.07 0.00 -26.72
CA ASN A 291 -13.06 -1.10 -27.68
C ASN A 291 -12.25 -2.27 -27.09
N GLU A 292 -12.06 -3.35 -27.85
CA GLU A 292 -11.39 -4.58 -27.42
C GLU A 292 -9.95 -4.39 -26.86
N SER A 293 -9.29 -3.26 -27.15
CA SER A 293 -7.96 -2.96 -26.61
C SER A 293 -8.00 -2.41 -25.18
N PHE A 294 -9.17 -2.08 -24.64
CA PHE A 294 -9.28 -1.44 -23.32
C PHE A 294 -9.02 -2.45 -22.20
N PRO A 295 -8.48 -1.99 -21.05
CA PRO A 295 -8.15 -2.84 -19.92
C PRO A 295 -9.29 -3.77 -19.52
N ARG A 296 -10.51 -3.23 -19.39
CA ARG A 296 -11.71 -4.00 -19.00
C ARG A 296 -12.08 -5.10 -20.01
N SER A 297 -12.00 -4.81 -21.31
CA SER A 297 -12.26 -5.80 -22.37
C SER A 297 -11.21 -6.90 -22.38
N ILE A 298 -9.94 -6.54 -22.21
CA ILE A 298 -8.83 -7.52 -22.18
C ILE A 298 -8.92 -8.41 -20.93
N ALA A 299 -9.23 -7.84 -19.77
CA ALA A 299 -9.39 -8.61 -18.53
C ALA A 299 -10.61 -9.56 -18.61
N TYR A 300 -11.73 -9.08 -19.16
CA TYR A 300 -12.91 -9.92 -19.44
C TYR A 300 -12.55 -11.09 -20.39
N ALA A 301 -11.86 -10.82 -21.50
CA ALA A 301 -11.42 -11.85 -22.43
C ALA A 301 -10.44 -12.88 -21.82
N ALA A 302 -9.74 -12.49 -20.74
CA ALA A 302 -8.89 -13.37 -19.95
C ALA A 302 -9.66 -14.23 -18.93
N GLY A 303 -11.00 -14.14 -18.88
CA GLY A 303 -11.85 -14.85 -17.94
C GLY A 303 -11.94 -14.22 -16.56
N LEU A 304 -11.46 -12.98 -16.40
CA LEU A 304 -11.59 -12.21 -15.16
C LEU A 304 -12.87 -11.39 -15.23
N ASP A 305 -14.00 -12.08 -15.13
CA ASP A 305 -15.31 -11.45 -15.02
C ASP A 305 -15.77 -11.45 -13.56
N TYR A 306 -16.36 -10.34 -13.13
CA TYR A 306 -16.96 -10.16 -11.81
C TYR A 306 -18.43 -9.71 -11.93
N ASP A 307 -18.94 -9.61 -13.16
CA ASP A 307 -20.30 -9.20 -13.49
C ASP A 307 -21.08 -10.45 -13.96
N TYR A 308 -21.59 -10.46 -15.19
CA TYR A 308 -22.48 -11.50 -15.72
C TYR A 308 -21.91 -12.93 -15.76
N GLY A 309 -20.60 -13.10 -15.85
CA GLY A 309 -19.88 -14.37 -15.94
C GLY A 309 -18.98 -14.63 -14.74
N ALA A 310 -19.25 -14.00 -13.59
CA ALA A 310 -18.46 -14.18 -12.38
C ALA A 310 -18.40 -15.66 -11.93
N PRO A 311 -17.25 -16.12 -11.38
CA PRO A 311 -17.20 -17.37 -10.66
C PRO A 311 -18.21 -17.38 -9.50
N SER A 312 -18.70 -18.56 -9.11
CA SER A 312 -19.63 -18.67 -7.98
C SER A 312 -19.02 -18.13 -6.68
N THR A 313 -19.81 -17.35 -5.94
CA THR A 313 -19.46 -16.89 -4.59
C THR A 313 -19.00 -18.05 -3.72
N LYS A 314 -17.86 -17.86 -3.06
CA LYS A 314 -17.19 -18.93 -2.32
C LYS A 314 -17.74 -19.08 -0.90
N GLY A 315 -17.66 -20.30 -0.38
CA GLY A 315 -18.05 -20.63 0.98
C GLY A 315 -19.52 -21.07 1.10
N ALA A 316 -20.01 -21.13 2.33
CA ALA A 316 -21.39 -21.45 2.63
C ALA A 316 -22.21 -20.17 2.74
N ASP A 317 -23.37 -20.17 2.09
CA ASP A 317 -24.40 -19.15 2.26
C ASP A 317 -24.95 -19.16 3.71
N TRP A 318 -25.61 -18.08 4.10
CA TRP A 318 -26.08 -17.84 5.47
C TRP A 318 -27.50 -17.28 5.51
N THR A 319 -28.13 -17.45 6.66
CA THR A 319 -29.39 -16.82 7.05
C THR A 319 -29.14 -15.64 7.98
N GLU A 320 -30.06 -14.68 8.07
CA GLU A 320 -29.86 -13.50 8.93
C GLU A 320 -29.70 -13.89 10.41
N GLU A 321 -30.36 -14.98 10.84
CA GLU A 321 -30.25 -15.52 12.20
C GLU A 321 -28.86 -16.07 12.54
N GLU A 322 -28.05 -16.41 11.54
CA GLU A 322 -26.70 -16.94 11.71
C GLU A 322 -25.63 -15.83 11.81
N LEU A 323 -25.94 -14.60 11.40
CA LEU A 323 -25.02 -13.45 11.42
C LEU A 323 -24.35 -13.21 12.80
N PRO A 324 -25.07 -13.27 13.94
CA PRO A 324 -24.45 -13.08 15.26
C PRO A 324 -23.43 -14.17 15.63
N MET A 325 -23.58 -15.38 15.06
CA MET A 325 -22.63 -16.47 15.27
C MET A 325 -21.49 -16.46 14.26
N LEU A 326 -21.78 -16.04 13.02
CA LEU A 326 -20.82 -16.00 11.92
C LEU A 326 -19.79 -14.90 12.10
N LEU A 327 -20.21 -13.70 12.53
CA LEU A 327 -19.38 -12.51 12.71
C LEU A 327 -19.70 -11.83 14.05
N PRO A 328 -19.38 -12.48 15.19
CA PRO A 328 -19.87 -12.08 16.50
C PRO A 328 -19.37 -10.71 16.96
N ARG A 329 -18.12 -10.35 16.65
CA ARG A 329 -17.56 -9.06 17.07
C ARG A 329 -18.17 -7.93 16.25
N LEU A 330 -18.30 -8.13 14.93
CA LEU A 330 -18.91 -7.16 14.03
C LEU A 330 -20.39 -6.98 14.36
N TRP A 331 -21.11 -8.08 14.61
CA TRP A 331 -22.49 -8.03 15.05
C TRP A 331 -22.64 -7.21 16.33
N GLN A 332 -21.82 -7.47 17.35
CA GLN A 332 -21.84 -6.73 18.61
C GLN A 332 -21.53 -5.25 18.40
N HIS A 333 -20.63 -4.91 17.47
CA HIS A 333 -20.29 -3.53 17.17
C HIS A 333 -21.47 -2.72 16.61
N TYR A 334 -22.27 -3.31 15.71
CA TYR A 334 -23.38 -2.59 15.03
C TYR A 334 -24.75 -2.78 15.70
N ASN A 335 -24.96 -3.88 16.44
CA ASN A 335 -26.25 -4.24 17.03
C ASN A 335 -26.20 -4.34 18.57
N GLY A 336 -25.05 -4.11 19.19
CA GLY A 336 -24.89 -4.07 20.63
C GLY A 336 -25.49 -2.81 21.25
N PRO A 337 -25.77 -2.81 22.58
CA PRO A 337 -26.22 -1.61 23.27
C PRO A 337 -25.14 -0.52 23.17
N SER A 338 -25.56 0.70 22.78
CA SER A 338 -24.69 1.88 22.80
C SER A 338 -24.18 2.10 24.24
N ILE A 339 -22.87 2.11 24.43
CA ILE A 339 -22.21 2.36 25.73
C ILE A 339 -22.26 3.85 26.06
#